data_AF-A0A9W3DK88-F1
#
_entry.id   AF-A0A9W3DK88-F1
#
_cell.length_a   1.000
_cell.length_b   1.000
_cell.length_c   1.000
_cell.angle_alpha   90.00
_cell.angle_beta   90.00
_cell.angle_gamma   90.00
#
_symmetry.space_group_name_H-M   'P 1'
#
loop_
_entity.id
_entity.type
_entity.pdbx_description
1 polymer ?
#
loop_
_entity_poly.entity_id
_entity_poly.type
_entity_poly.pdbx_seq_one_letter_code
_entity_poly.pdbx_strand_id
1 'polypeptide(L)'
;MSLNRYEEAPPELRTAKTMVWWDIKSCPVPEGYDHLLVRRSIESVLSDKQYCGPLTIIALGNLEDIPLEDLQAYSSSGIVMKHDLFVESSCTENQEGTTISSIIEEVRRWTFFNPAPASIVFISNPRCLLRFSYQMNCLSTSEYNILFAFETAPRDGYTPHSPTKFLWKDLLKDAVRKSVWDQVLIPHSTGQRIEEKFSETDALKMMYHRPNFTCQQMFGTSPKDLFENDLSLAYRTREEEDSEEEDNE
;
A
#
# COMPACT_ATOMS: atom_id res chain seq x y z
N MET A 1 19.49 -13.70 -21.98
CA MET A 1 19.34 -14.36 -20.66
C MET A 1 17.86 -14.46 -20.36
N SER A 2 17.36 -15.67 -20.10
CA SER A 2 15.93 -15.90 -19.85
C SER A 2 15.56 -15.32 -18.49
N LEU A 3 14.73 -14.28 -18.44
CA LEU A 3 14.19 -13.73 -17.18
C LEU A 3 13.48 -14.87 -16.45
N ASN A 4 14.03 -15.32 -15.32
CA ASN A 4 13.35 -16.28 -14.48
C ASN A 4 12.17 -15.60 -13.79
N ARG A 5 11.03 -16.23 -14.02
CA ARG A 5 9.68 -15.71 -13.87
C ARG A 5 8.98 -16.44 -12.73
N TYR A 6 8.99 -15.86 -11.55
CA TYR A 6 8.52 -16.54 -10.35
C TYR A 6 7.07 -16.15 -10.02
N GLU A 7 6.11 -17.01 -10.40
CA GLU A 7 4.72 -16.90 -9.92
C GLU A 7 4.60 -17.02 -8.39
N GLU A 8 5.56 -17.69 -7.76
CA GLU A 8 5.75 -17.87 -6.32
C GLU A 8 7.23 -17.66 -5.95
N ALA A 9 7.52 -17.11 -4.77
CA ALA A 9 8.86 -16.77 -4.34
C ALA A 9 9.79 -18.00 -4.26
N PRO A 10 10.97 -17.97 -4.92
CA PRO A 10 11.99 -18.99 -4.75
C PRO A 10 12.55 -18.96 -3.32
N PRO A 11 13.18 -20.05 -2.84
CA PRO A 11 13.61 -20.18 -1.44
C PRO A 11 14.37 -18.99 -0.87
N GLU A 12 15.28 -18.39 -1.66
CA GLU A 12 16.08 -17.23 -1.30
C GLU A 12 15.27 -15.95 -1.06
N LEU A 13 14.07 -15.84 -1.63
CA LEU A 13 13.18 -14.68 -1.50
C LEU A 13 12.05 -14.88 -0.49
N ARG A 14 11.79 -16.11 -0.04
CA ARG A 14 10.65 -16.40 0.85
C ARG A 14 10.69 -15.66 2.17
N THR A 15 11.87 -15.50 2.74
CA THR A 15 12.10 -14.76 3.99
C THR A 15 12.83 -13.43 3.76
N ALA A 16 13.07 -13.06 2.50
CA ALA A 16 13.73 -11.81 2.15
C ALA A 16 12.79 -10.62 2.36
N LYS A 17 13.38 -9.44 2.52
CA LYS A 17 12.62 -8.19 2.69
C LYS A 17 11.80 -7.92 1.43
N THR A 18 10.55 -7.50 1.62
CA THR A 18 9.68 -7.01 0.55
C THR A 18 9.29 -5.57 0.82
N MET A 19 9.58 -4.70 -0.15
CA MET A 19 9.21 -3.28 -0.12
C MET A 19 8.13 -3.02 -1.17
N VAL A 20 7.01 -2.44 -0.75
CA VAL A 20 5.92 -2.03 -1.62
C VAL A 20 5.93 -0.51 -1.75
N TRP A 21 6.06 -0.03 -2.97
CA TRP A 21 5.93 1.38 -3.34
C TRP A 21 4.60 1.58 -4.07
N TRP A 22 3.69 2.30 -3.43
CA TRP A 22 2.33 2.47 -3.89
C TRP A 22 2.07 3.91 -4.31
N ASP A 23 1.82 4.11 -5.60
CA ASP A 23 1.26 5.34 -6.14
C ASP A 23 -0.25 5.34 -5.89
N ILE A 24 -0.67 5.98 -4.81
CA ILE A 24 -2.06 5.98 -4.33
C ILE A 24 -3.01 6.71 -5.28
N LYS A 25 -2.49 7.62 -6.11
CA LYS A 25 -3.28 8.34 -7.10
C LYS A 25 -3.57 7.47 -8.33
N SER A 26 -2.58 6.70 -8.78
CA SER A 26 -2.74 5.79 -9.93
C SER A 26 -3.54 4.52 -9.59
N CYS A 27 -3.48 4.07 -8.34
CA CYS A 27 -4.20 2.89 -7.85
C CYS A 27 -4.92 3.22 -6.53
N PRO A 28 -5.97 4.06 -6.58
CA PRO A 28 -6.74 4.42 -5.38
C PRO A 28 -7.49 3.20 -4.85
N VAL A 29 -7.77 3.16 -3.55
CA VAL A 29 -8.64 2.11 -3.02
C VAL A 29 -10.08 2.35 -3.50
N PRO A 30 -10.75 1.37 -4.13
CA PRO A 30 -12.09 1.58 -4.65
C PRO A 30 -13.13 1.76 -3.55
N GLU A 31 -14.27 2.34 -3.90
CA GLU A 31 -15.43 2.41 -3.01
C GLU A 31 -15.88 1.01 -2.57
N GLY A 32 -16.32 0.89 -1.32
CA GLY A 32 -16.75 -0.38 -0.73
C GLY A 32 -15.60 -1.23 -0.15
N TYR A 33 -14.37 -0.72 -0.13
CA TYR A 33 -13.24 -1.36 0.54
C TYR A 33 -12.91 -0.69 1.88
N ASP A 34 -12.39 -1.47 2.83
CA ASP A 34 -11.95 -1.03 4.14
C ASP A 34 -10.46 -0.69 4.08
N HIS A 35 -10.15 0.60 4.21
CA HIS A 35 -8.79 1.11 4.15
C HIS A 35 -7.90 0.55 5.27
N LEU A 36 -8.47 0.15 6.42
CA LEU A 36 -7.74 -0.50 7.52
C LEU A 36 -7.24 -1.91 7.14
N LEU A 37 -7.90 -2.55 6.18
CA LEU A 37 -7.59 -3.93 5.77
C LEU A 37 -6.64 -4.00 4.57
N VAL A 38 -6.34 -2.88 3.91
CA VAL A 38 -5.50 -2.83 2.71
C VAL A 38 -4.12 -3.46 2.95
N ARG A 39 -3.42 -3.06 4.03
CA ARG A 39 -2.11 -3.63 4.37
C ARG A 39 -2.20 -5.15 4.55
N ARG A 40 -3.19 -5.61 5.32
CA ARG A 40 -3.39 -7.02 5.61
C ARG A 40 -3.71 -7.81 4.34
N SER A 41 -4.53 -7.26 3.46
CA SER A 41 -4.88 -7.90 2.19
C SER A 41 -3.65 -8.04 1.29
N ILE A 42 -2.84 -6.98 1.15
CA ILE A 42 -1.57 -7.04 0.40
C ILE A 42 -0.63 -8.10 1.00
N GLU A 43 -0.45 -8.07 2.33
CA GLU A 43 0.39 -9.03 3.06
C GLU A 43 -0.07 -10.48 2.85
N SER A 44 -1.39 -10.72 2.88
CA SER A 44 -1.97 -12.05 2.65
C SER A 44 -1.72 -12.53 1.23
N VAL A 45 -1.95 -11.69 0.21
CA VAL A 45 -1.72 -12.07 -1.19
C VAL A 45 -0.24 -12.32 -1.47
N LEU A 46 0.66 -11.52 -0.91
CA LEU A 46 2.10 -11.73 -1.02
C LEU A 46 2.54 -13.02 -0.32
N SER A 47 1.96 -13.32 0.85
CA SER A 47 2.22 -14.57 1.59
C SER A 47 1.72 -15.81 0.84
N ASP A 48 0.58 -15.73 0.16
CA ASP A 48 0.08 -16.79 -0.73
C ASP A 48 1.06 -17.06 -1.88
N LYS A 49 1.81 -16.04 -2.30
CA LYS A 49 2.91 -16.15 -3.26
C LYS A 49 4.27 -16.46 -2.62
N GLN A 50 4.28 -16.89 -1.35
CA GLN A 50 5.46 -17.26 -0.56
C GLN A 50 6.41 -16.10 -0.23
N TYR A 51 6.04 -14.85 -0.46
CA TYR A 51 6.79 -13.68 0.03
C TYR A 51 6.42 -13.40 1.49
N CYS A 52 6.99 -14.18 2.41
CA CYS A 52 6.66 -14.19 3.84
C CYS A 52 7.67 -13.43 4.72
N GLY A 53 8.65 -12.75 4.12
CA GLY A 53 9.64 -11.96 4.85
C GLY A 53 9.11 -10.62 5.35
N PRO A 54 9.97 -9.79 5.97
CA PRO A 54 9.57 -8.48 6.47
C PRO A 54 8.97 -7.60 5.36
N LEU A 55 7.74 -7.11 5.58
CA LEU A 55 6.99 -6.28 4.64
C LEU A 55 6.95 -4.82 5.11
N THR A 56 7.34 -3.91 4.22
CA THR A 56 7.11 -2.47 4.38
C THR A 56 6.31 -1.96 3.19
N ILE A 57 5.30 -1.13 3.47
CA ILE A 57 4.46 -0.49 2.46
C ILE A 57 4.57 1.01 2.62
N ILE A 58 4.98 1.70 1.56
CA ILE A 58 5.06 3.15 1.50
C ILE A 58 4.15 3.61 0.37
N ALA A 59 3.13 4.41 0.72
CA ALA A 59 2.24 5.06 -0.22
C ALA A 59 2.71 6.50 -0.47
N LEU A 60 2.81 6.87 -1.74
CA LEU A 60 3.16 8.23 -2.18
C LEU A 60 2.00 8.82 -2.97
N GLY A 61 1.74 10.10 -2.73
CA GLY A 61 0.77 10.91 -3.48
C GLY A 61 0.47 12.21 -2.76
N ASN A 62 -0.40 13.02 -3.36
CA ASN A 62 -0.90 14.21 -2.69
C ASN A 62 -1.85 13.78 -1.56
N LEU A 63 -1.41 13.90 -0.31
CA LEU A 63 -2.22 13.52 0.84
C LEU A 63 -3.41 14.46 1.06
N GLU A 64 -3.39 15.68 0.51
CA GLU A 64 -4.52 16.60 0.58
C GLU A 64 -5.71 16.14 -0.27
N ASP A 65 -5.45 15.30 -1.28
CA ASP A 65 -6.50 14.70 -2.12
C ASP A 65 -7.22 13.53 -1.41
N ILE A 66 -6.78 13.14 -0.21
CA ILE A 66 -7.25 11.94 0.50
C ILE A 66 -7.99 12.34 1.79
N PRO A 67 -9.20 11.81 2.05
CA PRO A 67 -9.91 12.07 3.30
C PRO A 67 -9.08 11.72 4.53
N LEU A 68 -9.16 12.55 5.58
CA LEU A 68 -8.39 12.36 6.81
C LEU A 68 -8.64 11.01 7.47
N GLU A 69 -9.88 10.52 7.45
CA GLU A 69 -10.25 9.20 7.98
C GLU A 69 -9.53 8.05 7.25
N ASP A 70 -9.31 8.21 5.95
CA ASP A 70 -8.61 7.24 5.12
C ASP A 70 -7.11 7.27 5.40
N LEU A 71 -6.51 8.48 5.50
CA LEU A 71 -5.11 8.65 5.92
C LEU A 71 -4.83 8.02 7.30
N GLN A 72 -5.75 8.23 8.24
CA GLN A 72 -5.67 7.61 9.57
C GLN A 72 -5.80 6.09 9.50
N ALA A 73 -6.69 5.57 8.65
CA ALA A 73 -6.84 4.14 8.44
C ALA A 73 -5.55 3.51 7.88
N TYR A 74 -4.97 4.11 6.83
CA TYR A 74 -3.70 3.64 6.27
C TYR A 74 -2.57 3.67 7.30
N SER A 75 -2.39 4.80 7.98
CA SER A 75 -1.32 5.00 8.96
C SER A 75 -1.46 4.05 10.16
N SER A 76 -2.67 3.89 10.69
CA SER A 76 -2.94 2.99 11.82
C SER A 76 -2.78 1.51 11.46
N SER A 77 -3.00 1.14 10.19
CA SER A 77 -2.68 -0.20 9.69
C SER A 77 -1.17 -0.45 9.57
N GLY A 78 -0.33 0.59 9.58
CA GLY A 78 1.11 0.51 9.43
C GLY A 78 1.61 0.72 8.00
N ILE A 79 0.81 1.34 7.13
CA ILE A 79 1.27 1.88 5.84
C ILE A 79 1.89 3.25 6.11
N VAL A 80 3.09 3.48 5.57
CA VAL A 80 3.75 4.79 5.67
C VAL A 80 3.22 5.68 4.56
N MET A 81 2.60 6.80 4.93
CA MET A 81 2.08 7.79 3.99
C MET A 81 3.15 8.87 3.78
N LYS A 82 3.53 9.11 2.53
CA LYS A 82 4.47 10.18 2.15
C LYS A 82 3.78 11.15 1.22
N HIS A 83 3.83 12.42 1.60
CA HIS A 83 3.27 13.50 0.82
C HIS A 83 4.17 13.82 -0.37
N ASP A 84 3.55 13.89 -1.55
CA ASP A 84 4.20 14.27 -2.79
C ASP A 84 3.34 15.36 -3.47
N LEU A 85 3.90 16.58 -3.57
CA LEU A 85 3.24 17.74 -4.16
C LEU A 85 3.39 17.79 -5.69
N PHE A 86 4.33 17.02 -6.28
CA PHE A 86 4.67 17.09 -7.70
C PHE A 86 3.80 16.16 -8.54
N VAL A 87 2.48 16.35 -8.54
CA VAL A 87 1.54 15.31 -9.00
C VAL A 87 0.48 15.76 -10.01
N GLU A 88 0.80 15.60 -11.30
CA GLU A 88 -0.24 15.32 -12.30
C GLU A 88 -0.41 13.81 -12.53
N SER A 89 -1.66 13.33 -12.65
CA SER A 89 -1.98 11.89 -12.83
C SER A 89 -1.71 11.40 -14.25
N SER A 90 -1.48 12.33 -15.18
CA SER A 90 -1.41 12.03 -16.59
C SER A 90 0.03 11.72 -16.98
N CYS A 91 0.28 10.46 -17.31
CA CYS A 91 1.53 10.08 -17.97
C CYS A 91 1.41 10.40 -19.46
N THR A 92 1.38 11.69 -19.77
CA THR A 92 1.56 12.19 -21.15
C THR A 92 3.05 12.25 -21.47
N GLU A 93 3.37 12.14 -22.77
CA GLU A 93 4.75 11.97 -23.26
C GLU A 93 5.70 13.12 -22.88
N ASN A 94 5.16 14.27 -22.44
CA ASN A 94 5.90 15.51 -22.23
C ASN A 94 5.84 16.06 -20.79
N GLN A 95 5.33 15.31 -19.82
CA GLN A 95 5.19 15.80 -18.44
C GLN A 95 6.31 15.29 -17.50
N GLU A 96 7.07 16.24 -16.97
CA GLU A 96 8.01 16.04 -15.86
C GLU A 96 7.26 16.13 -14.52
N GLY A 97 7.70 15.38 -13.50
CA GLY A 97 7.06 15.38 -12.17
C GLY A 97 5.81 14.51 -12.08
N THR A 98 6.01 13.20 -11.92
CA THR A 98 4.92 12.25 -11.60
C THR A 98 5.26 11.57 -10.28
N THR A 99 4.26 11.06 -9.55
CA THR A 99 4.48 10.30 -8.31
C THR A 99 5.45 9.13 -8.51
N ILE A 100 5.44 8.51 -9.70
CA ILE A 100 6.40 7.44 -9.99
C ILE A 100 7.86 7.94 -10.05
N SER A 101 8.12 9.19 -10.45
CA SER A 101 9.46 9.77 -10.41
C SER A 101 9.98 9.82 -8.98
N SER A 102 9.16 10.30 -8.04
CA SER A 102 9.46 10.35 -6.62
C SER A 102 9.68 8.96 -6.04
N ILE A 103 8.81 7.99 -6.39
CA ILE A 103 8.98 6.57 -6.02
C ILE A 103 10.32 6.03 -6.50
N ILE A 104 10.75 6.32 -7.72
CA ILE A 104 12.01 5.79 -8.27
C ILE A 104 13.23 6.35 -7.52
N GLU A 105 13.19 7.62 -7.12
CA GLU A 105 14.24 8.20 -6.27
C GLU A 105 14.25 7.59 -4.86
N GLU A 106 13.07 7.32 -4.29
CA GLU A 106 12.95 6.59 -3.03
C GLU A 106 13.51 5.17 -3.13
N VAL A 107 13.18 4.44 -4.19
CA VAL A 107 13.71 3.09 -4.45
C VAL A 107 15.22 3.14 -4.57
N ARG A 108 15.77 4.09 -5.34
CA ARG A 108 17.22 4.27 -5.48
C ARG A 108 17.87 4.46 -4.11
N ARG A 109 17.34 5.35 -3.27
CA ARG A 109 17.87 5.56 -1.90
C ARG A 109 17.74 4.32 -1.03
N TRP A 110 16.60 3.62 -1.11
CA TRP A 110 16.36 2.42 -0.34
C TRP A 110 17.33 1.29 -0.67
N THR A 111 17.63 1.07 -1.96
CA THR A 111 18.56 0.01 -2.40
C THR A 111 19.99 0.18 -1.87
N PHE A 112 20.41 1.40 -1.54
CA PHE A 112 21.71 1.64 -0.93
C PHE A 112 21.87 0.96 0.44
N PHE A 113 20.78 0.83 1.19
CA PHE A 113 20.78 0.24 2.54
C PHE A 113 20.20 -1.18 2.58
N ASN A 114 19.68 -1.69 1.46
CA ASN A 114 18.94 -2.93 1.40
C ASN A 114 19.37 -3.74 0.16
N PRO A 115 20.58 -4.32 0.16
CA PRO A 115 21.08 -5.11 -0.97
C PRO A 115 20.21 -6.36 -1.21
N ALA A 116 20.29 -6.89 -2.44
CA ALA A 116 19.67 -8.17 -2.77
C ALA A 116 20.22 -9.32 -1.88
N PRO A 117 19.44 -10.39 -1.62
CA PRO A 117 18.10 -10.66 -2.16
C PRO A 117 17.02 -9.83 -1.46
N ALA A 118 16.18 -9.17 -2.27
CA ALA A 118 14.98 -8.48 -1.80
C ALA A 118 13.96 -8.36 -2.95
N SER A 119 12.68 -8.25 -2.57
CA SER A 119 11.59 -8.01 -3.52
C SER A 119 11.11 -6.56 -3.45
N ILE A 120 10.85 -5.98 -4.61
CA ILE A 120 10.28 -4.64 -4.76
C ILE A 120 8.97 -4.78 -5.52
N VAL A 121 7.88 -4.27 -4.95
CA VAL A 121 6.56 -4.24 -5.55
C VAL A 121 6.22 -2.81 -5.93
N PHE A 122 5.90 -2.59 -7.20
CA PHE A 122 5.39 -1.31 -7.67
C PHE A 122 3.89 -1.41 -7.91
N ILE A 123 3.11 -0.58 -7.22
CA ILE A 123 1.66 -0.45 -7.42
C ILE A 123 1.42 0.91 -8.07
N SER A 124 1.26 0.97 -9.38
CA SER A 124 1.12 2.23 -10.13
C SER A 124 0.55 1.98 -11.52
N ASN A 125 0.42 3.02 -12.34
CA ASN A 125 -0.02 2.92 -13.72
C ASN A 125 1.09 2.32 -14.63
N PRO A 126 0.76 1.33 -15.48
CA PRO A 126 1.73 0.66 -16.33
C PRO A 126 2.44 1.61 -17.32
N ARG A 127 1.75 2.64 -17.83
CA ARG A 127 2.34 3.61 -18.76
C ARG A 127 3.39 4.48 -18.08
N CYS A 128 3.14 4.86 -16.84
CA CYS A 128 4.08 5.63 -16.03
C CYS A 128 5.34 4.81 -15.75
N LEU A 129 5.18 3.54 -15.35
CA LEU A 129 6.29 2.64 -15.07
C LEU A 129 7.18 2.35 -16.30
N LEU A 130 6.61 2.34 -17.50
CA LEU A 130 7.38 2.13 -18.74
C LEU A 130 8.42 3.24 -19.01
N ARG A 131 8.13 4.48 -18.58
CA ARG A 131 9.08 5.60 -18.68
C ARG A 131 10.37 5.33 -17.88
N PHE A 132 10.29 4.46 -16.87
CA PHE A 132 11.39 4.08 -15.98
C PHE A 132 11.92 2.67 -16.25
N SER A 133 11.70 2.14 -17.47
CA SER A 133 12.14 0.79 -17.86
C SER A 133 13.65 0.56 -17.70
N TYR A 134 14.48 1.59 -17.93
CA TYR A 134 15.92 1.52 -17.70
C TYR A 134 16.24 1.28 -16.22
N GLN A 135 15.63 2.04 -15.31
CA GLN A 135 15.82 1.89 -13.86
C GLN A 135 15.35 0.50 -13.39
N MET A 136 14.20 0.02 -13.88
CA MET A 136 13.72 -1.33 -13.60
C MET A 136 14.68 -2.40 -14.09
N ASN A 137 15.31 -2.18 -15.25
CA ASN A 137 16.33 -3.09 -15.77
C ASN A 137 17.56 -3.10 -14.85
N CYS A 138 18.04 -1.93 -14.41
CA CYS A 138 19.16 -1.82 -13.47
C CYS A 138 18.90 -2.56 -12.15
N LEU A 139 17.69 -2.45 -11.60
CA LEU A 139 17.28 -3.21 -10.42
C LEU A 139 17.30 -4.71 -10.69
N SER A 140 16.75 -5.15 -11.82
CA SER A 140 16.74 -6.56 -12.21
C SER A 140 18.15 -7.12 -12.41
N THR A 141 19.06 -6.36 -13.03
CA THR A 141 20.47 -6.75 -13.18
C THR A 141 21.24 -6.76 -11.87
N SER A 142 20.72 -6.07 -10.85
CA SER A 142 21.26 -6.06 -9.48
C SER A 142 20.58 -7.10 -8.58
N GLU A 143 19.96 -8.12 -9.18
CA GLU A 143 19.36 -9.29 -8.50
C GLU A 143 18.15 -8.98 -7.60
N TYR A 144 17.53 -7.80 -7.73
CA TYR A 144 16.23 -7.55 -7.12
C TYR A 144 15.11 -8.27 -7.86
N ASN A 145 14.16 -8.82 -7.11
CA ASN A 145 12.92 -9.34 -7.68
C ASN A 145 11.88 -8.23 -7.80
N ILE A 146 11.33 -8.03 -9.00
CA ILE A 146 10.42 -6.92 -9.27
C ILE A 146 9.02 -7.43 -9.61
N LEU A 147 8.08 -7.05 -8.77
CA LEU A 147 6.65 -7.35 -8.90
C LEU A 147 5.89 -6.07 -9.27
N PHE A 148 4.80 -6.22 -10.01
CA PHE A 148 3.95 -5.09 -10.37
C PHE A 148 2.50 -5.34 -9.99
N ALA A 149 1.78 -4.29 -9.63
CA ALA A 149 0.35 -4.27 -9.55
C ALA A 149 -0.21 -3.04 -10.25
N PHE A 150 -1.36 -3.22 -10.91
CA PHE A 150 -1.98 -2.17 -11.72
C PHE A 150 -3.48 -2.07 -11.40
N GLU A 151 -4.02 -0.85 -11.45
CA GLU A 151 -5.46 -0.59 -11.29
C GLU A 151 -6.31 -1.44 -12.25
N THR A 152 -5.95 -1.43 -13.53
CA THR A 152 -6.60 -2.22 -14.58
C THR A 152 -5.59 -2.98 -15.41
N ALA A 153 -6.05 -4.08 -16.02
CA ALA A 153 -5.25 -4.84 -16.97
C ALA A 153 -4.80 -3.91 -18.12
N PRO A 154 -3.51 -3.88 -18.48
CA PRO A 154 -3.03 -2.99 -19.52
C PRO A 154 -3.62 -3.38 -20.89
N ARG A 155 -4.23 -2.41 -21.59
CA ARG A 155 -5.02 -2.66 -22.81
C ARG A 155 -4.19 -2.94 -24.07
N ASP A 156 -2.94 -2.47 -24.11
CA ASP A 156 -2.25 -2.20 -25.37
C ASP A 156 -0.93 -2.98 -25.53
N GLY A 157 -0.66 -3.97 -24.69
CA GLY A 157 0.62 -4.73 -24.70
C GLY A 157 1.83 -3.96 -24.14
N TYR A 158 1.73 -2.64 -24.00
CA TYR A 158 2.70 -1.78 -23.31
C TYR A 158 2.65 -2.03 -21.81
N THR A 159 3.39 -3.03 -21.34
CA THR A 159 3.59 -3.31 -19.91
C THR A 159 5.06 -3.52 -19.64
N PRO A 160 5.58 -3.08 -18.48
CA PRO A 160 6.90 -3.49 -18.05
C PRO A 160 7.01 -5.01 -18.10
N HIS A 161 8.13 -5.50 -18.62
CA HIS A 161 8.43 -6.93 -18.59
C HIS A 161 8.58 -7.34 -17.13
N SER A 162 7.63 -8.11 -16.63
CA SER A 162 7.74 -8.76 -15.34
C SER A 162 7.02 -10.09 -15.34
N PRO A 163 7.57 -11.07 -14.60
CA PRO A 163 6.94 -12.35 -14.37
C PRO A 163 5.57 -12.30 -13.73
N THR A 164 5.41 -11.41 -12.75
CA THR A 164 4.34 -11.52 -11.76
C THR A 164 3.70 -10.17 -11.62
N LYS A 165 2.45 -10.13 -12.08
CA LYS A 165 1.61 -8.96 -12.17
C LYS A 165 0.33 -9.26 -11.41
N PHE A 166 -0.09 -8.33 -10.58
CA PHE A 166 -1.36 -8.37 -9.89
C PHE A 166 -2.30 -7.33 -10.48
N LEU A 167 -3.60 -7.60 -10.49
CA LEU A 167 -4.56 -6.52 -10.55
C LEU A 167 -4.75 -5.96 -9.14
N TRP A 168 -4.98 -4.65 -9.04
CA TRP A 168 -5.13 -3.99 -7.75
C TRP A 168 -6.27 -4.60 -6.92
N LYS A 169 -7.41 -4.85 -7.57
CA LYS A 169 -8.54 -5.58 -6.96
C LYS A 169 -8.16 -6.96 -6.36
N ASP A 170 -7.16 -7.65 -6.95
CA ASP A 170 -6.74 -8.96 -6.47
C ASP A 170 -5.87 -8.81 -5.20
N LEU A 171 -5.05 -7.75 -5.12
CA LEU A 171 -4.33 -7.38 -3.90
C LEU A 171 -5.27 -6.94 -2.78
N LEU A 172 -6.46 -6.44 -3.12
CA LEU A 172 -7.48 -5.97 -2.19
C LEU A 172 -8.56 -7.00 -1.85
N LYS A 173 -8.40 -8.27 -2.27
CA LYS A 173 -9.44 -9.32 -2.12
C LYS A 173 -9.99 -9.47 -0.70
N ASP A 174 -9.16 -9.25 0.32
CA ASP A 174 -9.51 -9.40 1.73
C ASP A 174 -9.89 -8.07 2.41
N ALA A 175 -9.85 -6.97 1.65
CA ALA A 175 -10.19 -5.63 2.11
C ALA A 175 -11.62 -5.19 1.74
N VAL A 176 -12.42 -6.03 1.09
CA VAL A 176 -13.82 -5.71 0.78
C VAL A 176 -14.60 -5.50 2.09
N ARG A 177 -15.30 -4.36 2.23
CA ARG A 177 -16.16 -4.09 3.41
C ARG A 177 -17.24 -5.16 3.45
N LYS A 178 -17.20 -5.97 4.50
CA LYS A 178 -18.28 -6.90 4.81
C LYS A 178 -19.46 -6.10 5.33
N SER A 179 -20.63 -6.29 4.76
CA SER A 179 -21.85 -5.72 5.34
C SER A 179 -22.05 -6.30 6.74
N VAL A 180 -22.81 -5.60 7.59
CA VAL A 180 -23.17 -6.10 8.92
C VAL A 180 -23.78 -7.51 8.83
N TRP A 181 -24.55 -7.77 7.77
CA TRP A 181 -25.16 -9.07 7.52
C TRP A 181 -24.16 -10.17 7.14
N ASP A 182 -23.07 -9.84 6.44
CA ASP A 182 -22.00 -10.78 6.11
C ASP A 182 -21.18 -11.20 7.34
N GLN A 183 -21.16 -10.37 8.39
CA GLN A 183 -20.50 -10.67 9.66
C GLN A 183 -21.37 -11.52 10.60
N VAL A 184 -22.70 -11.40 10.48
CA VAL A 184 -23.68 -12.17 11.28
C VAL A 184 -23.93 -13.57 10.69
N LEU A 185 -23.77 -13.74 9.38
CA LEU A 185 -23.90 -15.03 8.69
C LEU A 185 -22.65 -15.90 8.86
N ILE A 186 -22.35 -16.32 10.09
CA ILE A 186 -21.50 -17.49 10.31
C ILE A 186 -22.35 -18.72 10.02
N PRO A 187 -21.96 -19.63 9.11
CA PRO A 187 -22.69 -20.88 8.93
C PRO A 187 -22.46 -21.75 10.17
N HIS A 188 -23.41 -21.73 11.11
CA HIS A 188 -23.46 -22.74 12.15
C HIS A 188 -23.67 -24.10 11.49
N SER A 189 -22.63 -24.91 11.51
CA SER A 189 -22.62 -26.30 11.08
C SER A 189 -23.38 -27.17 12.08
N THR A 190 -24.69 -27.00 12.19
CA THR A 190 -25.63 -28.08 12.53
C THR A 190 -27.05 -27.56 12.34
N GLY A 191 -27.84 -28.30 11.56
CA GLY A 191 -29.19 -27.91 11.20
C GLY A 191 -30.08 -27.75 12.43
N GLN A 192 -30.43 -26.51 12.75
CA GLN A 192 -31.71 -26.11 13.34
C GLN A 192 -31.91 -24.62 13.06
N ARG A 193 -32.98 -24.31 12.31
CA ARG A 193 -33.39 -22.94 12.02
C ARG A 193 -34.10 -22.40 13.26
N ILE A 194 -33.40 -21.63 14.09
CA ILE A 194 -34.01 -20.79 15.11
C ILE A 194 -34.04 -19.37 14.52
N GLU A 195 -35.23 -18.91 14.12
CA GLU A 195 -35.47 -17.49 13.82
C GLU A 195 -35.64 -16.73 15.13
N GLU A 196 -34.54 -16.41 15.80
CA GLU A 196 -34.54 -15.44 16.88
C GLU A 196 -34.45 -14.04 16.28
N LYS A 197 -35.54 -13.28 16.38
CA LYS A 197 -35.58 -11.84 16.05
C LYS A 197 -34.73 -11.09 17.07
N PHE A 198 -33.48 -10.81 16.73
CA PHE A 198 -32.66 -9.89 17.51
C PHE A 198 -33.10 -8.44 17.28
N SER A 199 -33.30 -7.71 18.37
CA SER A 199 -33.66 -6.30 18.33
C SER A 199 -32.42 -5.44 18.08
N GLU A 200 -32.60 -4.28 17.44
CA GLU A 200 -31.53 -3.32 17.13
C GLU A 200 -30.71 -2.90 18.38
N THR A 201 -31.34 -2.93 19.56
CA THR A 201 -30.70 -2.66 20.85
C THR A 201 -29.74 -3.75 21.33
N ASP A 202 -29.90 -5.00 20.87
CA ASP A 202 -29.02 -6.10 21.26
C ASP A 202 -27.71 -6.08 20.45
N ALA A 203 -27.77 -5.64 19.19
CA ALA A 203 -26.59 -5.42 18.35
C ALA A 203 -25.68 -4.32 18.91
N LEU A 204 -26.25 -3.21 19.40
CA LEU A 204 -25.50 -2.13 20.03
C LEU A 204 -24.75 -2.60 21.30
N LYS A 205 -25.32 -3.50 22.10
CA LYS A 205 -24.67 -4.01 23.32
C LYS A 205 -23.43 -4.85 23.02
N MET A 206 -23.39 -5.56 21.89
CA MET A 206 -22.23 -6.36 21.49
C MET A 206 -21.07 -5.49 20.97
N MET A 207 -21.36 -4.31 20.40
CA MET A 207 -20.33 -3.37 19.93
C MET A 207 -19.47 -2.78 21.07
N TYR A 208 -19.98 -2.74 22.31
CA TYR A 208 -19.29 -2.13 23.46
C TYR A 208 -18.48 -3.13 24.32
N HIS A 209 -18.33 -4.39 23.92
CA HIS A 209 -17.48 -5.36 24.62
C HIS A 209 -16.33 -5.85 23.72
N ARG A 210 -15.12 -5.30 23.96
CA ARG A 210 -13.87 -5.79 23.33
C ARG A 210 -13.34 -7.02 24.07
N PRO A 211 -13.09 -8.15 23.39
CA PRO A 211 -12.21 -9.19 23.92
C PRO A 211 -10.74 -8.78 23.71
N ASN A 212 -9.93 -8.92 24.76
CA ASN A 212 -8.49 -8.72 24.70
C ASN A 212 -7.82 -9.89 23.96
N PHE A 213 -7.08 -9.60 22.89
CA PHE A 213 -6.04 -10.49 22.39
C PHE A 213 -4.76 -9.69 22.17
N THR A 214 -3.76 -9.97 23.01
CA THR A 214 -2.39 -9.50 22.89
C THR A 214 -1.55 -10.55 22.17
N CYS A 215 -0.68 -10.11 21.26
CA CYS A 215 0.54 -10.84 20.93
C CYS A 215 1.69 -9.82 20.87
N GLN A 216 2.83 -10.21 21.44
CA GLN A 216 3.87 -9.37 22.02
C GLN A 216 4.79 -8.67 21.00
N GLN A 217 5.41 -7.59 21.50
CA GLN A 217 6.41 -6.73 20.89
C GLN A 217 7.75 -7.43 20.61
N MET A 218 8.46 -6.96 19.57
CA MET A 218 9.92 -6.79 19.60
C MET A 218 10.32 -5.49 18.87
N PHE A 219 11.38 -4.88 19.37
CA PHE A 219 11.71 -3.45 19.31
C PHE A 219 12.32 -2.98 17.98
N GLY A 220 11.93 -1.75 17.63
CA GLY A 220 12.50 -0.83 16.64
C GLY A 220 11.64 0.44 16.73
N THR A 221 12.23 1.63 16.60
CA THR A 221 11.56 2.94 16.81
C THR A 221 10.13 2.96 16.24
N SER A 222 9.18 3.43 17.05
CA SER A 222 7.75 3.35 16.76
C SER A 222 7.43 4.12 15.47
N PRO A 223 6.63 3.56 14.54
CA PRO A 223 6.15 4.29 13.36
C PRO A 223 5.42 5.60 13.71
N LYS A 224 4.89 5.72 14.93
CA LYS A 224 4.29 6.96 15.44
C LYS A 224 5.30 8.10 15.59
N ASP A 225 6.55 7.77 15.95
CA ASP A 225 7.60 8.77 16.19
C ASP A 225 8.11 9.36 14.86
N LEU A 226 7.97 8.63 13.75
CA LEU A 226 8.25 9.14 12.41
C LEU A 226 7.11 10.05 11.92
N PHE A 227 5.86 9.65 12.17
CA PHE A 227 4.67 10.41 11.77
C PHE A 227 4.52 11.74 12.51
N GLU A 228 4.77 11.77 13.83
CA GLU A 228 4.71 13.02 14.61
C GLU A 228 5.80 14.01 14.20
N ASN A 229 6.99 13.51 13.83
CA ASN A 229 8.06 14.37 13.32
C ASN A 229 7.71 14.97 11.95
N ASP A 230 7.19 14.18 11.01
CA ASP A 230 6.84 14.68 9.67
C ASP A 230 5.66 15.67 9.71
N LEU A 231 4.65 15.43 10.56
CA LEU A 231 3.58 16.41 10.78
C LEU A 231 4.11 17.70 11.42
N SER A 232 4.97 17.60 12.44
CA SER A 232 5.53 18.78 13.09
C SER A 232 6.36 19.65 12.13
N LEU A 233 7.03 19.02 11.16
CA LEU A 233 7.79 19.72 10.12
C LEU A 233 6.85 20.46 9.17
N ALA A 234 5.79 19.79 8.70
CA ALA A 234 4.80 20.36 7.78
C ALA A 234 4.05 21.55 8.40
N TYR A 235 3.71 21.48 9.69
CA TYR A 235 3.08 22.59 10.40
C TYR A 235 4.04 23.75 10.69
N ARG A 236 5.33 23.49 10.93
CA ARG A 236 6.32 24.55 11.19
C ARG A 236 6.65 25.37 9.93
N THR A 237 6.69 24.74 8.76
CA THR A 237 6.82 25.46 7.48
C THR A 237 5.64 26.43 7.22
N ARG A 238 4.45 26.10 7.73
CA ARG A 238 3.25 26.94 7.56
C ARG A 238 3.28 28.22 8.42
N GLU A 239 3.82 28.14 9.64
CA GLU A 239 3.99 29.34 10.49
C GLU A 239 5.08 30.28 9.97
N GLU A 240 6.12 29.75 9.31
CA GLU A 240 7.18 30.56 8.70
C GLU A 240 6.68 31.25 7.41
N GLU A 241 5.91 30.56 6.56
CA GLU A 241 5.32 31.15 5.34
C GLU A 241 4.23 32.19 5.64
N ASP A 242 3.35 31.96 6.63
CA ASP A 242 2.32 32.92 7.03
C ASP A 242 2.93 34.19 7.70
N SER A 243 4.14 34.08 8.28
CA SER A 243 4.83 35.22 8.90
C SER A 243 5.60 36.11 7.92
N GLU A 244 5.99 35.59 6.75
CA GLU A 244 6.67 36.37 5.70
C GLU A 244 5.68 37.12 4.78
N GLU A 245 4.40 36.72 4.75
CA GLU A 245 3.34 37.44 4.03
C GLU A 245 2.77 38.65 4.80
N GLU A 246 2.79 38.66 6.15
CA GLU A 246 2.32 39.81 6.94
C GLU A 246 3.32 40.99 7.02
N ASP A 247 4.61 40.78 6.70
CA ASP A 247 5.63 41.84 6.74
C ASP A 247 5.80 42.60 5.39
N ASN A 248 4.98 42.29 4.38
CA ASN A 248 5.06 42.89 3.03
C ASN A 248 3.82 43.72 2.59
N GLU A 249 2.93 44.11 3.51
CA GLU A 249 1.85 45.10 3.24
C GLU A 249 2.09 46.48 3.88
#